data_AF-A0A395IKE0-F1
#
_entry.id   AF-A0A395IKE0-F1
#
_cell.length_a   1.000
_cell.length_b   1.000
_cell.length_c   1.000
_cell.angle_alpha   90.00
_cell.angle_beta   90.00
_cell.angle_gamma   90.00
#
_symmetry.space_group_name_H-M   'P 1'
#
loop_
_entity.id
_entity.type
_entity.pdbx_description
1 polymer ?
#
loop_
_entity_poly.entity_id
_entity_poly.type
_entity_poly.pdbx_seq_one_letter_code
_entity_poly.pdbx_strand_id
1 'polypeptide(L)'
;MGVLAPLWDHLILIRELHKIHGPIIRISPHQLHVYDPAFYEELYSQHKVRHKYKYFLDRFQLPLSGFGTIDHKLHRDRRAALNKYLSKQTVARLEPMLLDMLDKLCGRIEEFREKGEKLNMRVIYQCFITDVITLYALNRSWNHLDSPNFSPLWVETIAETVKMGHLLTQFPIIFPIALGLPRWFLQITKPGFALLMDFRKAIEIDTKNIIEGN
;
A
#
# COMPACT_ATOMS: atom_id res chain seq x y z
N MET A 1 -22.68 14.15 -15.27
CA MET A 1 -21.31 14.63 -14.98
C MET A 1 -21.02 14.28 -13.51
N GLY A 2 -20.67 13.02 -13.27
CA GLY A 2 -20.61 12.44 -11.93
C GLY A 2 -19.25 12.70 -11.28
N VAL A 3 -19.22 13.64 -10.35
CA VAL A 3 -18.10 13.78 -9.43
C VAL A 3 -18.11 12.53 -8.57
N LEU A 4 -17.03 11.75 -8.62
CA LEU A 4 -16.79 10.62 -7.72
C LEU A 4 -16.97 11.12 -6.28
N ALA A 5 -18.08 10.77 -5.65
CA ALA A 5 -18.30 11.05 -4.24
C ALA A 5 -17.10 10.50 -3.44
N PRO A 6 -16.50 11.26 -2.53
CA PRO A 6 -15.39 10.79 -1.73
C PRO A 6 -15.75 9.46 -1.04
N LEU A 7 -14.78 8.54 -0.95
CA LEU A 7 -14.91 7.20 -0.33
C LEU A 7 -15.62 7.19 1.04
N TRP A 8 -15.54 8.30 1.78
CA TRP A 8 -16.18 8.51 3.07
C TRP A 8 -17.71 8.54 2.98
N ASP A 9 -18.29 9.08 1.89
CA ASP A 9 -19.73 9.17 1.69
C ASP A 9 -20.36 7.78 1.56
N HIS A 10 -19.63 6.82 0.99
CA HIS A 10 -20.09 5.44 0.83
C HIS A 10 -20.17 4.69 2.17
N LEU A 11 -19.22 4.91 3.08
CA LEU A 11 -19.25 4.29 4.41
C LEU A 11 -20.37 4.85 5.28
N ILE A 12 -20.63 6.16 5.19
CA ILE A 12 -21.76 6.81 5.86
C ILE A 12 -23.08 6.26 5.31
N LEU A 13 -23.21 6.17 3.98
CA LEU A 13 -24.40 5.61 3.33
C LEU A 13 -24.67 4.17 3.78
N ILE A 14 -23.65 3.30 3.78
CA ILE A 14 -23.79 1.91 4.26
C ILE A 14 -24.30 1.88 5.70
N ARG A 15 -23.76 2.74 6.56
CA ARG A 15 -24.19 2.83 7.97
C ARG A 15 -25.66 3.23 8.09
N GLU A 16 -26.14 4.17 7.28
CA GLU A 16 -27.56 4.54 7.27
C GLU A 16 -28.44 3.41 6.73
N LEU A 17 -28.00 2.68 5.71
CA LEU A 17 -28.72 1.51 5.20
C LEU A 17 -28.88 0.41 6.26
N HIS A 18 -27.87 0.20 7.11
CA HIS A 18 -27.97 -0.74 8.23
C HIS A 18 -29.05 -0.36 9.25
N LYS A 19 -29.33 0.94 9.44
CA LYS A 19 -30.42 1.39 10.33
C LYS A 19 -31.80 1.00 9.78
N ILE A 20 -31.95 0.94 8.45
CA ILE A 20 -33.22 0.68 7.77
C ILE A 20 -33.42 -0.82 7.53
N HIS A 21 -32.37 -1.52 7.09
CA HIS A 21 -32.46 -2.89 6.59
C HIS A 21 -31.91 -3.94 7.57
N GLY A 22 -31.35 -3.51 8.70
CA GLY A 22 -30.83 -4.38 9.74
C GLY A 22 -29.34 -4.68 9.62
N PRO A 23 -28.81 -5.62 10.42
CA PRO A 23 -27.37 -5.80 10.64
C PRO A 23 -26.63 -6.44 9.46
N ILE A 24 -27.32 -7.03 8.49
CA ILE A 24 -26.71 -7.66 7.31
C ILE A 24 -27.45 -7.16 6.08
N ILE A 25 -26.74 -6.48 5.19
CA ILE A 25 -27.31 -5.90 3.97
C ILE A 25 -26.51 -6.33 2.74
N ARG A 26 -27.17 -6.39 1.58
CA ARG A 26 -26.51 -6.66 0.30
C ARG A 26 -26.25 -5.35 -0.43
N ILE A 27 -24.98 -5.03 -0.68
CA ILE A 27 -24.56 -3.77 -1.34
C ILE A 27 -24.21 -3.94 -2.81
N SER A 28 -23.99 -5.19 -3.26
CA SER A 28 -23.84 -5.53 -4.68
C SER A 28 -24.27 -6.99 -4.91
N PRO A 29 -24.43 -7.46 -6.16
CA PRO A 29 -24.83 -8.84 -6.43
C PRO A 29 -23.97 -9.89 -5.71
N HIS A 30 -22.69 -9.58 -5.49
CA HIS A 30 -21.70 -10.50 -4.91
C HIS A 30 -21.17 -10.07 -3.54
N GLN A 31 -21.68 -8.99 -2.93
CA GLN A 31 -21.16 -8.48 -1.65
C GLN A 31 -22.26 -8.27 -0.63
N LEU A 32 -22.02 -8.83 0.56
CA LEU A 32 -22.78 -8.56 1.77
C LEU A 32 -21.92 -7.66 2.67
N HIS A 33 -22.55 -6.65 3.27
CA HIS A 33 -21.97 -5.86 4.34
C HIS A 33 -22.61 -6.29 5.66
N VAL A 34 -21.77 -6.57 6.65
CA VAL A 34 -22.18 -7.10 7.96
C VAL A 34 -21.77 -6.11 9.03
N TYR A 35 -22.74 -5.68 9.82
CA TYR A 35 -22.60 -4.81 10.98
C TYR A 35 -23.19 -5.52 12.21
N ASP A 36 -22.59 -6.65 12.55
CA ASP A 36 -22.98 -7.51 13.68
C ASP A 36 -21.74 -8.13 14.36
N PRO A 37 -21.45 -7.80 15.64
CA PRO A 37 -20.36 -8.39 16.39
C PRO A 37 -20.46 -9.93 16.52
N ALA A 38 -21.67 -10.49 16.56
CA ALA A 38 -21.87 -11.93 16.66
C ALA A 38 -21.32 -12.69 15.44
N PHE A 39 -21.18 -12.00 14.31
CA PHE A 39 -20.68 -12.56 13.05
C PHE A 39 -19.15 -12.47 12.90
N TYR A 40 -18.43 -11.92 13.90
CA TYR A 40 -16.98 -11.73 13.84
C TYR A 40 -16.23 -13.06 13.63
N GLU A 41 -16.53 -14.07 14.45
CA GLU A 41 -15.90 -15.40 14.37
C GLU A 41 -16.27 -16.14 13.08
N GLU A 42 -17.43 -15.82 12.49
CA GLU A 42 -17.76 -16.30 11.17
C GLU A 42 -16.81 -15.67 10.16
N LEU A 43 -16.74 -14.35 10.04
CA LEU A 43 -15.93 -13.66 9.01
C LEU A 43 -14.42 -13.87 9.18
N TYR A 44 -13.91 -13.74 10.41
CA TYR A 44 -12.49 -13.75 10.74
C TYR A 44 -12.01 -15.07 11.35
N SER A 45 -12.66 -16.17 10.98
CA SER A 45 -12.32 -17.52 11.42
C SER A 45 -10.87 -17.92 11.09
N GLN A 46 -10.19 -18.58 12.04
CA GLN A 46 -8.87 -19.18 11.85
C GLN A 46 -8.91 -20.58 11.22
N HIS A 47 -10.07 -21.24 11.24
CA HIS A 47 -10.21 -22.64 10.86
C HIS A 47 -10.98 -22.85 9.56
N LYS A 48 -11.76 -21.85 9.13
CA LYS A 48 -12.54 -21.92 7.90
C LYS A 48 -11.69 -21.50 6.70
N VAL A 49 -11.64 -22.36 5.70
CA VAL A 49 -10.94 -22.09 4.44
C VAL A 49 -11.76 -21.09 3.62
N ARG A 50 -11.15 -19.97 3.26
CA ARG A 50 -11.75 -18.96 2.37
C ARG A 50 -10.75 -18.45 1.35
N HIS A 51 -11.17 -18.43 0.10
CA HIS A 51 -10.42 -17.78 -0.97
C HIS A 51 -10.67 -16.28 -0.95
N LYS A 52 -9.65 -15.50 -1.30
CA LYS A 52 -9.83 -14.06 -1.49
C LYS A 52 -10.67 -13.80 -2.74
N TYR A 53 -11.37 -12.67 -2.77
CA TYR A 53 -12.20 -12.32 -3.92
C TYR A 53 -11.32 -11.86 -5.10
N LYS A 54 -11.25 -12.66 -6.17
CA LYS A 54 -10.42 -12.42 -7.35
C LYS A 54 -10.62 -11.02 -7.93
N TYR A 55 -11.87 -10.62 -8.14
CA TYR A 55 -12.21 -9.33 -8.75
C TYR A 55 -11.65 -8.13 -7.95
N PHE A 56 -11.61 -8.23 -6.62
CA PHE A 56 -10.97 -7.21 -5.78
C PHE A 56 -9.44 -7.21 -5.91
N LEU A 57 -8.84 -8.38 -6.09
CA LEU A 57 -7.38 -8.52 -6.16
C LEU A 57 -6.79 -8.15 -7.53
N ASP A 58 -7.54 -8.35 -8.61
CA ASP A 58 -7.07 -8.09 -9.98
C ASP A 58 -6.60 -6.64 -10.17
N ARG A 59 -7.19 -5.68 -9.46
CA ARG A 59 -6.79 -4.25 -9.53
C ARG A 59 -5.34 -3.98 -9.13
N PHE A 60 -4.73 -4.88 -8.36
CA PHE A 60 -3.37 -4.71 -7.83
C PHE A 60 -2.30 -5.32 -8.74
N GLN A 61 -2.66 -6.24 -9.63
CA GLN A 61 -1.72 -6.88 -10.57
C GLN A 61 -0.48 -7.51 -9.91
N LEU A 62 -0.67 -8.14 -8.74
CA LEU A 62 0.39 -8.80 -7.95
C LEU A 62 0.10 -10.31 -7.69
N PRO A 63 -0.18 -11.13 -8.72
CA PRO A 63 -0.69 -12.51 -8.54
C PRO A 63 0.31 -13.45 -7.86
N LEU A 64 1.61 -13.14 -7.93
CA LEU A 64 2.68 -13.95 -7.32
C LEU A 64 3.01 -13.53 -5.88
N SER A 65 2.49 -12.40 -5.41
CA SER A 65 2.72 -11.92 -4.05
C SER A 65 1.82 -12.64 -3.04
N GLY A 66 2.23 -12.69 -1.76
CA GLY A 66 1.35 -13.12 -0.68
C GLY A 66 0.06 -12.30 -0.62
N PHE A 67 0.12 -10.99 -0.85
CA PHE A 67 -1.06 -10.13 -0.87
C PHE A 67 -2.08 -10.53 -1.96
N GLY A 68 -1.63 -10.73 -3.19
CA GLY A 68 -2.46 -11.06 -4.35
C GLY A 68 -2.79 -12.56 -4.52
N THR A 69 -2.37 -13.42 -3.59
CA THR A 69 -2.67 -14.86 -3.66
C THR A 69 -4.14 -15.13 -3.29
N ILE A 70 -4.92 -15.69 -4.23
CA ILE A 70 -6.34 -16.02 -4.05
C ILE A 70 -6.53 -17.32 -3.25
N ASP A 71 -5.75 -18.36 -3.57
CA ASP A 71 -5.87 -19.66 -2.92
C ASP A 71 -5.44 -19.59 -1.45
N HIS A 72 -6.25 -20.17 -0.56
CA HIS A 72 -6.04 -20.09 0.87
C HIS A 72 -4.77 -20.81 1.32
N LYS A 73 -4.53 -22.03 0.81
CA LYS A 73 -3.37 -22.84 1.20
C LYS A 73 -2.08 -22.21 0.67
N LEU A 74 -2.05 -21.84 -0.61
CA LEU A 74 -0.92 -21.17 -1.22
C LEU A 74 -0.61 -19.83 -0.52
N HIS A 75 -1.65 -19.08 -0.14
CA HIS A 75 -1.47 -17.84 0.63
C HIS A 75 -0.82 -18.12 1.99
N ARG A 76 -1.27 -19.18 2.69
CA ARG A 76 -0.70 -19.60 3.96
C ARG A 76 0.79 -19.93 3.82
N ASP A 77 1.16 -20.69 2.80
CA ASP A 77 2.55 -21.10 2.56
C ASP A 77 3.44 -19.89 2.22
N ARG A 78 2.99 -19.01 1.33
CA ARG A 78 3.69 -17.75 0.98
C ARG A 78 3.85 -16.83 2.19
N ARG A 79 2.82 -16.70 3.03
CA ARG A 79 2.89 -15.90 4.26
C ARG A 79 3.85 -16.52 5.27
N ALA A 80 3.83 -17.84 5.44
CA ALA A 80 4.68 -18.54 6.40
C ALA A 80 6.18 -18.30 6.14
N ALA A 81 6.59 -18.21 4.86
CA ALA A 81 7.97 -17.89 4.48
C ALA A 81 8.48 -16.55 5.04
N LEU A 82 7.58 -15.58 5.28
CA LEU A 82 7.92 -14.25 5.80
C LEU A 82 7.97 -14.18 7.33
N ASN A 83 7.36 -15.13 8.04
CA ASN A 83 7.18 -15.05 9.51
C ASN A 83 8.50 -14.91 10.29
N LYS A 84 9.58 -15.56 9.83
CA LYS A 84 10.90 -15.47 10.49
C LYS A 84 11.48 -14.05 10.48
N TYR A 85 11.19 -13.29 9.42
CA TYR A 85 11.61 -11.90 9.32
C TYR A 85 10.73 -11.00 10.18
N LEU A 86 9.45 -11.34 10.36
CA LEU A 86 8.52 -10.52 11.17
C LEU A 86 8.34 -11.02 12.61
N SER A 87 9.32 -11.78 13.13
CA SER A 87 9.27 -12.29 14.51
C SER A 87 9.59 -11.18 15.53
N LYS A 88 9.10 -11.30 16.77
CA LYS A 88 9.42 -10.34 17.85
C LYS A 88 10.94 -10.17 18.04
N GLN A 89 11.69 -11.27 17.97
CA GLN A 89 13.14 -11.24 18.11
C GLN A 89 13.80 -10.49 16.95
N THR A 90 13.37 -10.73 15.72
CA THR A 90 13.89 -10.03 14.54
C THR A 90 13.57 -8.55 14.63
N VAL A 91 12.33 -8.19 14.98
CA VAL A 91 11.90 -6.80 15.15
C VAL A 91 12.69 -6.09 16.25
N ALA A 92 12.95 -6.76 17.39
CA ALA A 92 13.79 -6.18 18.45
C ALA A 92 15.22 -5.88 17.95
N ARG A 93 15.78 -6.71 17.07
CA ARG A 93 17.10 -6.45 16.45
C ARG A 93 17.10 -5.26 15.48
N LEU A 94 15.94 -4.81 15.01
CA LEU A 94 15.81 -3.63 14.14
C LEU A 94 15.80 -2.32 14.93
N GLU A 95 15.73 -2.37 16.26
CA GLU A 95 15.66 -1.18 17.11
C GLU A 95 16.73 -0.13 16.78
N PRO A 96 18.03 -0.47 16.60
CA PRO A 96 19.03 0.53 16.24
C PRO A 96 18.72 1.26 14.93
N MET A 97 18.32 0.51 13.88
CA MET A 97 17.96 1.10 12.58
C MET A 97 16.73 2.02 12.69
N LEU A 98 15.75 1.63 13.50
CA LEU A 98 14.56 2.45 13.73
C LEU A 98 14.88 3.72 14.50
N LEU A 99 15.76 3.64 15.51
CA LEU A 99 16.23 4.80 16.26
C LEU A 99 17.00 5.77 15.36
N ASP A 100 17.91 5.27 14.52
CA ASP A 100 18.64 6.11 13.56
C ASP A 100 17.69 6.86 12.60
N MET A 101 16.65 6.20 12.10
CA MET A 101 15.64 6.85 11.25
C MET A 101 14.77 7.84 12.03
N LEU A 102 14.49 7.55 13.31
CA LEU A 102 13.73 8.44 14.17
C LEU A 102 14.53 9.71 14.49
N ASP A 103 15.81 9.56 14.83
CA ASP A 103 16.70 10.68 15.10
C ASP A 103 16.84 11.57 13.86
N LYS A 104 16.97 10.97 12.67
CA LYS A 104 16.93 11.69 11.40
C LYS A 104 15.62 12.47 11.24
N LEU A 105 14.47 11.83 11.46
CA LEU A 105 13.17 12.48 11.38
C LEU A 105 13.06 13.67 12.35
N CYS A 106 13.47 13.47 13.60
CA CYS A 106 13.47 14.52 14.63
C CYS A 106 14.37 15.70 14.23
N GLY A 107 15.58 15.43 13.73
CA GLY A 107 16.48 16.46 13.21
C GLY A 107 15.86 17.27 12.06
N ARG A 108 15.22 16.60 11.10
CA ARG A 108 14.52 17.27 10.00
C ARG A 108 13.33 18.11 10.48
N ILE A 109 12.62 17.68 11.51
CA ILE A 109 11.53 18.49 12.10
C ILE A 109 12.13 19.75 12.77
N GLU A 110 13.24 19.61 13.48
CA GLU A 110 13.94 20.71 14.14
C GLU A 110 14.42 21.76 13.13
N GLU A 111 15.03 21.35 12.01
CA GLU A 111 15.47 22.26 10.94
C GLU A 111 14.34 23.14 10.40
N PHE A 112 13.14 22.58 10.21
CA PHE A 112 11.98 23.34 9.74
C PHE A 112 11.42 24.25 10.84
N ARG A 113 11.49 23.81 12.10
CA ARG A 113 11.11 24.63 13.26
C ARG A 113 11.99 25.87 13.36
N GLU A 114 13.31 25.71 13.25
CA GLU A 114 14.28 26.82 13.28
C GLU A 114 14.07 27.82 12.15
N LYS A 115 13.71 27.34 10.96
CA LYS A 115 13.38 28.19 9.79
C LYS A 115 12.00 28.84 9.86
N GLY A 116 11.14 28.43 10.80
CA GLY A 116 9.75 28.89 10.88
C GLY A 116 8.89 28.40 9.70
N GLU A 117 9.28 27.30 9.05
CA GLU A 117 8.59 26.76 7.88
C GLU A 117 7.48 25.78 8.28
N LYS A 118 6.43 25.70 7.44
CA LYS A 118 5.30 24.79 7.70
C LYS A 118 5.63 23.38 7.22
N LEU A 119 5.30 22.40 8.06
CA LEU A 119 5.49 20.98 7.81
C LEU A 119 4.17 20.28 7.48
N ASN A 120 4.16 19.49 6.41
CA ASN A 120 3.04 18.59 6.12
C ASN A 120 3.27 17.22 6.78
N MET A 121 2.66 17.00 7.95
CA MET A 121 2.83 15.75 8.72
C MET A 121 2.50 14.49 7.92
N ARG A 122 1.53 14.55 6.99
CA ARG A 122 1.21 13.41 6.12
C ARG A 122 2.38 13.03 5.23
N VAL A 123 3.06 14.03 4.65
CA VAL A 123 4.21 13.78 3.76
C VAL A 123 5.36 13.18 4.57
N ILE A 124 5.67 13.79 5.71
CA ILE A 124 6.81 13.42 6.55
C ILE A 124 6.69 11.98 7.05
N TYR A 125 5.55 11.61 7.63
CA TYR A 125 5.35 10.24 8.11
C TYR A 125 5.32 9.22 6.98
N GLN A 126 4.82 9.57 5.80
CA GLN A 126 4.88 8.66 4.65
C GLN A 126 6.31 8.48 4.12
N CYS A 127 7.13 9.53 4.10
CA CYS A 127 8.55 9.43 3.78
C CYS A 127 9.29 8.55 4.80
N PHE A 128 9.08 8.80 6.10
CA PHE A 128 9.65 8.00 7.19
C PHE A 128 9.30 6.52 7.07
N ILE A 129 8.01 6.20 6.93
CA ILE A 129 7.55 4.80 6.81
C ILE A 129 8.07 4.17 5.52
N THR A 130 8.15 4.91 4.41
CA THR A 130 8.70 4.39 3.16
C THR A 130 10.16 3.99 3.36
N ASP A 131 11.00 4.90 3.87
CA ASP A 131 12.43 4.64 4.06
C ASP A 131 12.66 3.47 5.04
N VAL A 132 11.91 3.40 6.15
CA VAL A 132 12.00 2.30 7.13
C VAL A 132 11.62 0.96 6.48
N ILE A 133 10.48 0.89 5.77
CA ILE A 133 10.01 -0.37 5.18
C ILE A 133 10.94 -0.81 4.06
N THR A 134 11.38 0.09 3.19
CA THR A 134 12.25 -0.29 2.07
C THR A 134 13.64 -0.69 2.56
N LEU A 135 14.19 0.02 3.54
CA LEU A 135 15.48 -0.35 4.12
C LEU A 135 15.39 -1.74 4.75
N TYR A 136 14.31 -2.01 5.50
CA TYR A 136 14.14 -3.32 6.12
C TYR A 136 13.88 -4.44 5.11
N ALA A 137 12.95 -4.25 4.18
CA ALA A 137 12.49 -5.32 3.29
C ALA A 137 13.42 -5.56 2.10
N LEU A 138 14.16 -4.54 1.66
CA LEU A 138 14.94 -4.56 0.42
C LEU A 138 16.43 -4.25 0.66
N ASN A 139 16.82 -3.97 1.91
CA ASN A 139 18.16 -3.44 2.24
C ASN A 139 18.51 -2.20 1.42
N ARG A 140 17.49 -1.39 1.07
CA ARG A 140 17.63 -0.20 0.23
C ARG A 140 16.73 0.92 0.74
N SER A 141 17.33 2.07 1.02
CA SER A 141 16.61 3.31 1.31
C SER A 141 16.58 4.21 0.08
N TRP A 142 15.46 4.90 -0.14
CA TRP A 142 15.36 5.97 -1.13
C TRP A 142 15.61 7.35 -0.54
N ASN A 143 15.87 7.41 0.77
CA ASN A 143 16.30 8.61 1.49
C ASN A 143 15.31 9.77 1.29
N HIS A 144 14.02 9.46 1.32
CA HIS A 144 12.96 10.45 1.21
C HIS A 144 13.01 11.48 2.35
N LEU A 145 13.47 11.09 3.54
CA LEU A 145 13.72 11.99 4.66
C LEU A 145 14.85 12.98 4.40
N ASP A 146 15.82 12.63 3.55
CA ASP A 146 16.98 13.49 3.27
C ASP A 146 16.68 14.54 2.19
N SER A 147 15.57 14.41 1.47
CA SER A 147 15.15 15.39 0.46
C SER A 147 14.81 16.75 1.10
N PRO A 148 15.22 17.91 0.52
CA PRO A 148 15.06 19.22 1.15
C PRO A 148 13.63 19.55 1.62
N ASN A 149 12.63 19.22 0.80
CA ASN A 149 11.21 19.38 1.12
C ASN A 149 10.51 18.04 1.33
N PHE A 150 11.24 17.03 1.79
CA PHE A 150 10.82 15.63 1.73
C PHE A 150 10.49 15.24 0.28
N SER A 151 9.69 14.19 0.08
CA SER A 151 9.27 13.72 -1.24
C SER A 151 7.75 13.82 -1.44
N PRO A 152 7.16 15.04 -1.51
CA PRO A 152 5.72 15.23 -1.63
C PRO A 152 5.17 14.61 -2.93
N LEU A 153 5.91 14.71 -4.04
CA LEU A 153 5.52 14.08 -5.31
C LEU A 153 5.39 12.56 -5.17
N TRP A 154 6.30 11.90 -4.45
CA TRP A 154 6.20 10.47 -4.17
C TRP A 154 4.93 10.15 -3.37
N VAL A 155 4.72 10.88 -2.27
CA VAL A 155 3.56 10.73 -1.39
C VAL A 155 2.24 10.94 -2.14
N GLU A 156 2.17 11.96 -2.99
CA GLU A 156 1.01 12.25 -3.82
C GLU A 156 0.80 11.15 -4.86
N THR A 157 1.86 10.68 -5.51
CA THR A 157 1.81 9.57 -6.48
C THR A 157 1.24 8.30 -5.86
N ILE A 158 1.71 7.92 -4.67
CA ILE A 158 1.20 6.74 -3.97
C ILE A 158 -0.28 6.92 -3.64
N ALA A 159 -0.67 8.09 -3.15
CA ALA A 159 -2.07 8.40 -2.84
C ALA A 159 -2.97 8.39 -4.09
N GLU A 160 -2.51 8.93 -5.22
CA GLU A 160 -3.23 8.92 -6.50
C GLU A 160 -3.38 7.50 -7.04
N THR A 161 -2.33 6.67 -6.93
CA THR A 161 -2.37 5.26 -7.34
C THR A 161 -3.44 4.49 -6.58
N VAL A 162 -3.58 4.72 -5.27
CA VAL A 162 -4.65 4.13 -4.46
C VAL A 162 -6.03 4.63 -4.90
N LYS A 163 -6.18 5.93 -5.18
CA LYS A 163 -7.46 6.52 -5.67
C LYS A 163 -7.88 5.93 -7.02
N MET A 164 -6.92 5.59 -7.90
CA MET A 164 -7.20 4.90 -9.16
C MET A 164 -7.71 3.47 -8.98
N GLY A 165 -7.67 2.91 -7.76
CA GLY A 165 -8.06 1.53 -7.48
C GLY A 165 -9.48 1.16 -7.97
N HIS A 166 -10.46 2.07 -7.90
CA HIS A 166 -11.79 1.81 -8.44
C HIS A 166 -11.78 1.64 -9.96
N LEU A 167 -11.07 2.53 -10.66
CA LEU A 167 -10.92 2.47 -12.11
C LEU A 167 -10.20 1.17 -12.53
N LEU A 168 -9.12 0.81 -11.84
CA LEU A 168 -8.36 -0.41 -12.09
C LEU A 168 -9.15 -1.69 -11.77
N THR A 169 -10.14 -1.61 -10.88
CA THR A 169 -11.07 -2.72 -10.60
C THR A 169 -12.04 -2.94 -11.77
N GLN A 170 -12.58 -1.85 -12.34
CA GLN A 170 -13.53 -1.93 -13.45
C GLN A 170 -12.84 -2.22 -14.79
N PHE A 171 -11.62 -1.70 -14.98
CA PHE A 171 -10.86 -1.80 -16.23
C PHE A 171 -9.44 -2.32 -15.95
N PRO A 172 -9.27 -3.63 -15.71
CA PRO A 172 -7.99 -4.21 -15.33
C PRO A 172 -6.91 -4.09 -16.40
N ILE A 173 -7.28 -3.83 -17.67
CA ILE A 173 -6.35 -3.64 -18.79
C ILE A 173 -5.55 -2.33 -18.71
N ILE A 174 -6.02 -1.33 -17.95
CA ILE A 174 -5.37 -0.02 -17.86
C ILE A 174 -3.96 -0.14 -17.27
N PHE A 175 -3.77 -0.94 -16.22
CA PHE A 175 -2.47 -1.06 -15.57
C PHE A 175 -1.43 -1.73 -16.47
N PRO A 176 -1.69 -2.90 -17.11
CA PRO A 176 -0.79 -3.48 -18.11
C PRO A 176 -0.43 -2.53 -19.26
N ILE A 177 -1.40 -1.77 -19.79
CA ILE A 177 -1.12 -0.76 -20.83
C ILE A 177 -0.13 0.28 -20.29
N ALA A 178 -0.37 0.81 -19.09
CA ALA A 178 0.50 1.81 -18.48
C ALA A 178 1.94 1.30 -18.27
N LEU A 179 2.12 0.01 -17.97
CA LEU A 179 3.44 -0.61 -17.85
C LEU A 179 4.17 -0.76 -19.19
N GLY A 180 3.43 -0.86 -20.30
CA GLY A 180 3.99 -0.95 -21.65
C GLY A 180 4.35 0.41 -22.27
N LEU A 181 3.98 1.53 -21.64
CA LEU A 181 4.25 2.86 -22.17
C LEU A 181 5.73 3.25 -22.04
N PRO A 182 6.32 3.91 -23.06
CA PRO A 182 7.69 4.43 -22.96
C PRO A 182 7.86 5.42 -21.80
N ARG A 183 9.02 5.39 -21.14
CA ARG A 183 9.33 6.28 -20.00
C ARG A 183 9.16 7.76 -20.31
N TRP A 184 9.58 8.21 -21.50
CA TRP A 184 9.45 9.61 -21.92
C TRP A 184 7.98 10.05 -21.97
N PHE A 185 7.08 9.15 -22.38
CA PHE A 185 5.64 9.44 -22.45
C PHE A 185 5.03 9.55 -21.04
N LEU A 186 5.46 8.68 -20.12
CA LEU A 186 5.03 8.74 -18.71
C LEU A 186 5.51 10.01 -18.02
N GLN A 187 6.73 10.46 -18.30
CA GLN A 187 7.29 11.70 -17.74
C GLN A 187 6.49 12.94 -18.15
N ILE A 188 6.01 12.99 -19.40
CA ILE A 188 5.22 14.11 -19.92
C ILE A 188 3.81 14.10 -19.32
N THR A 189 3.18 12.93 -19.21
CA THR A 189 1.77 12.83 -18.80
C THR A 189 1.57 12.87 -17.29
N LYS A 190 2.36 12.09 -16.54
CA LYS A 190 2.29 11.95 -15.08
C LYS A 190 3.70 11.63 -14.54
N PRO A 191 4.53 12.65 -14.23
CA PRO A 191 5.90 12.44 -13.76
C PRO A 191 5.97 11.60 -12.47
N GLY A 192 4.97 11.72 -11.60
CA GLY A 192 4.82 10.85 -10.44
C GLY A 192 4.69 9.36 -10.79
N PHE A 193 3.93 9.02 -11.83
CA PHE A 193 3.81 7.63 -12.28
C PHE A 193 5.13 7.10 -12.84
N ALA A 194 5.91 7.93 -13.54
CA ALA A 194 7.26 7.56 -13.98
C ALA A 194 8.16 7.23 -12.77
N LEU A 195 8.11 8.03 -11.70
CA LEU A 195 8.84 7.77 -10.45
C LEU A 195 8.46 6.42 -9.82
N LEU A 196 7.17 6.07 -9.80
CA LEU A 196 6.70 4.77 -9.31
C LEU A 196 7.20 3.60 -10.19
N MET A 197 7.25 3.77 -11.50
CA MET A 197 7.80 2.76 -12.41
C MET A 197 9.31 2.58 -12.22
N ASP A 198 10.04 3.67 -12.02
CA ASP A 198 11.48 3.62 -11.75
C ASP A 198 11.78 2.91 -10.42
N PHE A 199 11.01 3.22 -9.37
CA PHE A 199 11.06 2.53 -8.09
C PHE A 199 10.84 1.01 -8.25
N ARG A 200 9.79 0.61 -8.97
CA ARG A 200 9.50 -0.81 -9.25
C ARG A 200 10.64 -1.48 -10.01
N LYS A 201 11.18 -0.83 -11.04
CA LYS A 201 12.26 -1.37 -11.87
C LYS A 201 13.55 -1.56 -11.08
N ALA A 202 13.86 -0.63 -10.17
CA ALA A 202 15.01 -0.79 -9.28
C ALA A 202 14.89 -2.03 -8.39
N ILE A 203 13.71 -2.27 -7.80
CA ILE A 203 13.44 -3.47 -6.99
C ILE A 203 13.60 -4.74 -7.81
N GLU A 204 13.09 -4.76 -9.04
CA GLU A 204 13.21 -5.91 -9.94
C GLU A 204 14.68 -6.24 -10.25
N ILE A 205 15.49 -5.21 -10.51
CA ILE A 205 16.93 -5.36 -10.74
C ILE A 205 17.63 -5.88 -9.49
N ASP A 206 17.39 -5.27 -8.33
CA ASP A 206 18.01 -5.67 -7.06
C ASP A 206 17.65 -7.13 -6.71
N THR A 207 16.38 -7.51 -6.91
CA THR A 207 15.90 -8.88 -6.69
C THR A 207 16.58 -9.86 -7.64
N LYS A 208 16.72 -9.50 -8.91
CA LYS A 208 17.37 -10.34 -9.92
C LYS A 208 18.85 -10.57 -9.57
N ASN A 209 19.56 -9.51 -9.19
CA ASN A 209 20.97 -9.62 -8.79
C ASN A 209 21.14 -10.57 -7.60
N ILE A 210 20.29 -10.45 -6.57
CA ILE A 210 20.31 -11.35 -5.40
C ILE A 210 20.05 -12.81 -5.80
N ILE A 211 19.10 -13.06 -6.70
CA ILE A 211 18.80 -14.42 -7.18
C ILE A 211 19.96 -15.00 -7.99
N GLU A 212 20.63 -14.17 -8.78
CA GLU A 212 21.78 -14.56 -9.61
C GLU A 212 23.09 -14.66 -8.80
N GLY A 213 23.11 -14.17 -7.56
CA GLY A 213 24.27 -14.21 -6.66
C GLY A 213 25.29 -13.11 -6.90
N ASN A 214 24.88 -12.01 -7.56
CA ASN A 214 25.70 -10.82 -7.84
C ASN A 214 25.61 -9.76 -6.74
#